data_AF-A0A4R3DQW7-F1
#
_entry.id   AF-A0A4R3DQW7-F1
#
_cell.length_a   1.000
_cell.length_b   1.000
_cell.length_c   1.000
_cell.angle_alpha   90.00
_cell.angle_beta   90.00
_cell.angle_gamma   90.00
#
_symmetry.space_group_name_H-M   'P 1'
#
loop_
_entity.id
_entity.type
_entity.pdbx_description
1 polymer ?
#
loop_
_entity_poly.entity_id
_entity_poly.type
_entity_poly.pdbx_seq_one_letter_code
_entity_poly.pdbx_strand_id
1 'polypeptide(L)'
;MNELLNWLLLQKGGIRTYLEFQNRALDLRASEPEHAALLRLLADLAGRFAEAYDGEPLSVDVAERALGQLSALLEKAIAPGAIGPAEHLALLNEIGQAELV
;
A
#
# COMPACT_ATOMS: atom_id res chain seq x y z
N MET A 1 4.84 -10.94 -0.74
CA MET A 1 4.20 -10.00 0.23
C MET A 1 5.08 -9.51 1.41
N ASN A 2 5.63 -10.39 2.27
CA ASN A 2 6.42 -9.99 3.46
C ASN A 2 7.61 -9.07 3.16
N GLU A 3 8.30 -9.32 2.05
CA GLU A 3 9.44 -8.49 1.62
C GLU A 3 9.02 -7.05 1.28
N LEU A 4 7.82 -6.87 0.72
CA LEU A 4 7.27 -5.54 0.43
C LEU A 4 6.99 -4.77 1.72
N LEU A 5 6.43 -5.44 2.74
CA LEU A 5 6.20 -4.84 4.06
C LEU A 5 7.52 -4.48 4.75
N ASN A 6 8.46 -5.42 4.79
CA ASN A 6 9.78 -5.17 5.40
C ASN A 6 10.51 -4.00 4.72
N TRP A 7 10.42 -3.90 3.40
CA TRP A 7 10.97 -2.77 2.66
C TRP A 7 10.26 -1.46 3.03
N LEU A 8 8.92 -1.46 3.10
CA LEU A 8 8.10 -0.27 3.40
C LEU A 8 8.41 0.29 4.80
N LEU A 9 8.55 -0.59 5.80
CA LEU A 9 8.85 -0.20 7.19
C LEU A 9 10.22 0.48 7.36
N LEU A 10 11.13 0.34 6.39
CA LEU A 10 12.44 1.01 6.40
C LEU A 10 12.40 2.42 5.77
N GLN A 11 11.27 2.84 5.20
CA GLN A 11 11.16 4.09 4.47
C GLN A 11 10.78 5.27 5.38
N LYS A 12 11.04 6.49 4.91
CA LYS A 12 10.70 7.74 5.61
C LYS A 12 9.44 8.44 5.07
N GLY A 13 8.71 7.80 4.16
CA GLY A 13 7.42 8.31 3.68
C GLY A 13 7.46 9.52 2.73
N GLY A 14 8.58 9.79 2.05
CA GLY A 14 8.61 10.81 0.98
C GLY A 14 7.87 10.35 -0.28
N ILE A 15 7.52 11.27 -1.21
CA ILE A 15 6.77 10.96 -2.45
C ILE A 15 7.40 9.79 -3.23
N ARG A 16 8.73 9.77 -3.34
CA ARG A 16 9.48 8.71 -4.01
C ARG A 16 9.22 7.32 -3.40
N THR A 17 8.98 7.23 -2.09
CA THR A 17 8.61 5.98 -1.43
C THR A 17 7.33 5.39 -2.05
N TYR A 18 6.31 6.20 -2.30
CA TYR A 18 5.03 5.73 -2.82
C TYR A 18 5.13 5.32 -4.30
N LEU A 19 5.92 6.03 -5.09
CA LEU A 19 6.24 5.62 -6.47
C LEU A 19 7.01 4.30 -6.51
N GLU A 20 8.02 4.14 -5.64
CA GLU A 20 8.76 2.88 -5.54
C GLU A 20 7.88 1.73 -5.01
N PHE A 21 6.99 2.01 -4.05
CA PHE A 21 6.01 1.04 -3.57
C PHE A 21 5.06 0.59 -4.68
N GLN A 22 4.51 1.53 -5.46
CA GLN A 22 3.63 1.23 -6.58
C GLN A 22 4.30 0.28 -7.56
N ASN A 23 5.53 0.60 -7.98
CA ASN A 23 6.29 -0.25 -8.90
C ASN A 23 6.54 -1.65 -8.32
N ARG A 24 7.01 -1.75 -7.07
CA ARG A 24 7.25 -3.03 -6.40
C ARG A 24 5.98 -3.87 -6.27
N ALA A 25 4.85 -3.25 -5.95
CA ALA A 25 3.56 -3.94 -5.85
C ALA A 25 3.09 -4.47 -7.22
N LEU A 26 3.26 -3.68 -8.29
CA LEU A 26 2.93 -4.10 -9.65
C LEU A 26 3.86 -5.21 -10.19
N ASP A 27 5.14 -5.17 -9.85
CA ASP A 27 6.09 -6.24 -10.17
C ASP A 27 5.73 -7.53 -9.44
N LEU A 28 5.46 -7.43 -8.13
CA LEU A 28 5.07 -8.57 -7.31
C LEU A 28 3.77 -9.22 -7.79
N ARG A 29 2.82 -8.39 -8.28
CA ARG A 29 1.55 -8.84 -8.85
C ARG A 29 1.75 -9.80 -10.02
N ALA A 30 2.81 -9.60 -10.81
CA ALA A 30 3.09 -10.47 -11.96
C ALA A 30 3.53 -11.88 -11.53
N SER A 31 4.11 -12.02 -10.34
CA SER A 31 4.59 -13.30 -9.79
C SER A 31 3.67 -13.93 -8.74
N GLU A 32 2.73 -13.18 -8.15
CA GLU A 32 1.82 -13.65 -7.09
C GLU A 32 0.34 -13.50 -7.50
N PRO A 33 -0.20 -14.39 -8.36
CA PRO A 33 -1.57 -14.25 -8.89
C PRO A 33 -2.67 -14.30 -7.81
N GLU A 34 -2.44 -15.06 -6.73
CA GLU A 34 -3.35 -15.18 -5.57
C GLU A 34 -3.58 -13.84 -4.85
N HIS A 35 -2.64 -12.89 -4.99
CA HIS A 35 -2.68 -11.57 -4.37
C HIS A 35 -2.89 -10.45 -5.39
N ALA A 36 -3.23 -10.78 -6.65
CA ALA A 36 -3.15 -9.82 -7.73
C ALA A 36 -4.09 -8.62 -7.56
N ALA A 37 -5.31 -8.85 -7.08
CA ALA A 37 -6.29 -7.79 -6.82
C ALA A 37 -5.82 -6.86 -5.69
N LEU A 38 -5.37 -7.44 -4.58
CA LEU A 38 -4.80 -6.72 -3.44
C LEU A 38 -3.62 -5.84 -3.87
N LEU A 39 -2.64 -6.42 -4.57
CA LEU A 39 -1.45 -5.73 -5.02
C LEU A 39 -1.76 -4.59 -5.99
N ARG A 40 -2.77 -4.77 -6.86
CA ARG A 40 -3.24 -3.68 -7.73
C ARG A 40 -3.84 -2.54 -6.91
N LEU A 41 -4.73 -2.82 -5.96
CA LEU A 41 -5.38 -1.79 -5.16
C LEU A 41 -4.38 -1.00 -4.30
N LEU A 42 -3.41 -1.69 -3.70
CA LEU A 42 -2.33 -1.05 -2.94
C LEU A 42 -1.44 -0.17 -3.83
N ALA A 43 -1.10 -0.65 -5.04
CA ALA A 43 -0.33 0.13 -6.01
C ALA A 43 -1.09 1.39 -6.47
N ASP A 44 -2.39 1.26 -6.74
CA ASP A 44 -3.24 2.37 -7.14
C ASP A 44 -3.41 3.39 -6.00
N LEU A 45 -3.54 2.94 -4.74
CA LEU A 45 -3.59 3.80 -3.55
C LEU A 45 -2.31 4.64 -3.39
N ALA A 46 -1.15 4.00 -3.46
CA ALA A 46 0.14 4.69 -3.35
C ALA A 46 0.39 5.64 -4.53
N GLY A 47 0.01 5.23 -5.74
CA GLY A 47 0.11 6.05 -6.94
C GLY A 47 -0.71 7.34 -6.85
N ARG A 48 -1.99 7.22 -6.47
CA ARG A 48 -2.88 8.39 -6.32
C ARG A 48 -2.38 9.36 -5.26
N PHE A 49 -1.83 8.86 -4.15
CA PHE A 49 -1.19 9.72 -3.16
C PHE A 49 0.03 10.44 -3.74
N ALA A 50 0.92 9.72 -4.45
CA ALA A 50 2.09 10.34 -5.07
C ALA A 50 1.70 11.43 -6.09
N GLU A 51 0.68 11.17 -6.90
CA GLU A 51 0.14 12.13 -7.89
C GLU A 51 -0.48 13.36 -7.21
N ALA A 52 -1.18 13.20 -6.08
CA ALA A 52 -1.82 14.31 -5.37
C ALA A 52 -0.82 15.32 -4.79
N TYR A 53 0.44 14.91 -4.59
CA TYR A 53 1.52 15.74 -4.08
C TYR A 53 2.62 16.02 -5.11
N ASP A 54 2.41 15.69 -6.39
CA ASP A 54 3.38 16.01 -7.43
C ASP A 54 3.54 17.53 -7.58
N GLY A 55 4.77 18.02 -7.42
CA GLY A 55 5.08 19.46 -7.45
C GLY A 55 4.80 20.24 -6.17
N GLU A 56 4.23 19.62 -5.13
CA GLU A 56 3.94 20.26 -3.83
C GLU A 56 4.84 19.71 -2.71
N PRO A 57 5.28 20.53 -1.74
CA PRO A 57 6.07 20.04 -0.61
C PRO A 57 5.21 19.16 0.32
N LEU A 58 5.61 17.90 0.45
CA LEU A 58 5.03 16.97 1.42
C LEU A 58 5.51 17.32 2.84
N SER A 59 4.59 17.63 3.74
CA SER A 59 4.95 17.86 5.14
C SER A 59 5.35 16.55 5.83
N VAL A 60 6.19 16.64 6.85
CA VAL A 60 6.64 15.46 7.62
C VAL A 60 5.45 14.74 8.26
N ASP A 61 4.49 15.49 8.82
CA ASP A 61 3.31 14.91 9.46
C ASP A 61 2.44 14.10 8.48
N VAL A 62 2.25 14.61 7.26
CA VAL A 62 1.52 13.91 6.19
C VAL A 62 2.30 12.68 5.72
N ALA A 63 3.62 12.82 5.53
CA ALA A 63 4.49 11.71 5.14
C ALA A 63 4.43 10.53 6.13
N GLU A 64 4.47 10.81 7.44
CA GLU A 64 4.41 9.80 8.50
C GLU A 64 3.03 9.14 8.59
N ARG A 65 1.95 9.91 8.48
CA ARG A 65 0.57 9.39 8.55
C ARG A 65 0.25 8.49 7.37
N ALA A 66 0.50 8.94 6.16
CA ALA A 66 0.30 8.16 4.95
C ALA A 66 1.13 6.86 4.96
N LEU A 67 2.38 6.91 5.43
CA LEU A 67 3.22 5.72 5.55
C LEU A 67 2.66 4.73 6.57
N GLY A 68 2.21 5.23 7.73
CA GLY A 68 1.59 4.42 8.77
C GLY A 68 0.30 3.74 8.29
N GLN A 69 -0.55 4.47 7.58
CA GLN A 69 -1.79 3.94 7.00
C GLN A 69 -1.51 2.85 5.97
N LEU A 70 -0.60 3.10 5.03
CA LEU A 70 -0.24 2.12 4.01
C LEU A 70 0.38 0.85 4.64
N SER A 71 1.24 1.03 5.64
CA SER A 71 1.85 -0.10 6.37
C SER A 71 0.81 -0.92 7.10
N ALA A 72 -0.15 -0.29 7.80
CA ALA A 72 -1.21 -0.97 8.51
C ALA A 72 -2.13 -1.78 7.58
N LEU A 73 -2.48 -1.24 6.41
CA LEU A 73 -3.24 -1.96 5.39
C LEU A 73 -2.49 -3.19 4.89
N LEU A 74 -1.20 -3.07 4.64
CA LEU A 74 -0.36 -4.17 4.19
C LEU A 74 -0.15 -5.23 5.28
N GLU A 75 0.03 -4.82 6.54
CA GLU A 75 0.09 -5.71 7.71
C GLU A 75 -1.20 -6.52 7.87
N LYS A 76 -2.37 -5.88 7.78
CA LYS A 76 -3.67 -6.56 7.80
C LYS A 76 -3.75 -7.63 6.70
N ALA A 77 -3.22 -7.33 5.52
CA ALA A 77 -3.25 -8.25 4.39
C ALA A 77 -2.30 -9.45 4.53
N ILE A 78 -1.26 -9.32 5.35
CA ILE A 78 -0.25 -10.35 5.61
C ILE A 78 -0.56 -11.15 6.89
N ALA A 79 -1.41 -10.62 7.77
CA ALA A 79 -1.71 -11.19 9.07
C ALA A 79 -2.07 -12.69 8.98
N PRO A 80 -1.38 -13.57 9.74
CA PRO A 80 -1.63 -14.99 9.69
C PRO A 80 -2.99 -15.32 10.28
N GLY A 81 -3.87 -15.82 9.43
CA GLY A 81 -5.21 -16.30 9.77
C GLY A 81 -5.90 -16.67 8.48
N ALA A 82 -6.75 -17.70 8.51
CA ALA A 82 -7.65 -17.97 7.40
C ALA A 82 -8.67 -16.81 7.37
N ILE A 83 -8.27 -15.68 6.76
CA ILE A 83 -9.19 -14.61 6.37
C ILE A 83 -10.18 -15.30 5.44
N GLY A 84 -11.41 -15.51 5.92
CA GLY A 84 -12.44 -16.11 5.10
C GLY A 84 -12.67 -15.25 3.85
N PRO A 85 -13.29 -15.81 2.80
CA PRO A 85 -13.53 -15.06 1.56
C PRO A 85 -14.26 -13.73 1.79
N ALA A 86 -15.15 -13.66 2.78
CA ALA A 86 -15.88 -12.44 3.13
C ALA A 86 -14.95 -11.38 3.73
N GLU A 87 -14.07 -11.76 4.66
CA GLU A 87 -13.09 -10.87 5.27
C GLU A 87 -12.05 -10.40 4.25
N HIS A 88 -11.67 -11.26 3.30
CA HIS A 88 -10.74 -10.89 2.24
C HIS A 88 -11.37 -9.85 1.30
N LEU A 89 -12.62 -10.06 0.90
CA LEU A 89 -13.37 -9.08 0.11
C LEU A 89 -13.57 -7.77 0.88
N ALA A 90 -13.85 -7.82 2.18
CA ALA A 90 -13.98 -6.64 3.02
C ALA A 90 -12.67 -5.84 3.06
N LEU A 91 -11.52 -6.51 3.17
CA LEU A 91 -10.21 -5.85 3.11
C LEU A 91 -9.94 -5.22 1.74
N LEU A 92 -10.25 -5.91 0.64
CA LEU A 92 -10.13 -5.33 -0.70
C LEU A 92 -11.00 -4.08 -0.86
N ASN A 93 -12.23 -4.12 -0.35
CA ASN A 93 -13.13 -2.96 -0.36
C ASN A 93 -12.61 -1.81 0.53
N GLU A 94 -12.05 -2.12 1.71
CA GLU A 94 -11.41 -1.14 2.59
C GLU A 94 -10.29 -0.40 1.84
N ILE A 95 -9.38 -1.14 1.22
CA ILE A 95 -8.27 -0.56 0.44
C ILE A 95 -8.79 0.21 -0.78
N GLY A 96 -9.80 -0.34 -1.48
CA GLY A 96 -10.38 0.28 -2.66
C GLY A 96 -11.11 1.60 -2.40
N GLN A 97 -11.52 1.87 -1.15
CA GLN A 97 -12.13 3.14 -0.74
C GLN A 97 -11.18 4.04 0.06
N ALA A 98 -9.98 3.56 0.38
CA ALA A 98 -9.03 4.31 1.18
C ALA A 98 -8.41 5.48 0.39
N GLU A 99 -8.05 6.51 1.15
CA GLU A 99 -7.20 7.61 0.73
C GLU A 99 -6.10 7.78 1.79
N LEU A 100 -4.87 8.05 1.34
CA LEU A 100 -3.76 8.38 2.24
C LEU A 100 -3.77 9.90 2.54
N VAL A 101 -3.36 10.27 3.76
CA VAL A 101 -3.40 11.68 4.27
C VAL A 101 -2.16 12.07 5.06
#